data_AF-K2MTT7-F1
#
_entry.id   AF-K2MTT7-F1
#
_cell.length_a   1.000
_cell.length_b   1.000
_cell.length_c   1.000
_cell.angle_alpha   90.00
_cell.angle_beta   90.00
_cell.angle_gamma   90.00
#
_symmetry.space_group_name_H-M   'P 1'
#
loop_
_entity.id
_entity.type
_entity.pdbx_description
1 polymer ?
#
loop_
_entity_poly.entity_id
_entity_poly.type
_entity_poly.pdbx_seq_one_letter_code
_entity_poly.pdbx_strand_id
1 'polypeptide(L)'
;MRDVAKRIAEDVVEARRRALVETENLHEKYPCLPEEPAPGVTLVEVGLVEDPVFRALSHELDGLRADPVKNAEQIAATERAVRARAMELGSAKLQATEEEQRKYPFLPRRVDDVLVSDLRLAEDDVFQELVAAGPGSNPELLTATERQLRGRASELAAANKSVDAFRTDEDEAVRARNPFLESNEVKLVPLRELGLPSDPTYAALATERLQLMQSPERNAAAIAATEEALRGRVEELALARAAAEDVLLAKYPFLATLPGAVLLANEDVKRT
;
A
#
# COMPACT_ATOMS: atom_id res chain seq x y z
N MET A 1 -16.58 -4.62 -28.14
CA MET A 1 -15.19 -5.13 -28.25
C MET A 1 -14.16 -3.99 -28.31
N ARG A 2 -14.25 -3.05 -29.27
CA ARG A 2 -13.28 -1.92 -29.37
C ARG A 2 -13.26 -1.00 -28.13
N ASP A 3 -14.42 -0.69 -27.56
CA ASP A 3 -14.49 0.20 -26.38
C ASP A 3 -13.96 -0.45 -25.09
N VAL A 4 -14.15 -1.77 -24.94
CA VAL A 4 -13.64 -2.52 -23.78
C VAL A 4 -12.12 -2.62 -23.85
N ALA A 5 -11.56 -2.95 -25.02
CA ALA A 5 -10.11 -3.00 -25.21
C ALA A 5 -9.45 -1.63 -24.99
N LYS A 6 -10.12 -0.54 -25.42
CA LYS A 6 -9.65 0.82 -25.20
C LYS A 6 -9.61 1.15 -23.70
N ARG A 7 -10.68 0.85 -22.96
CA ARG A 7 -10.74 1.10 -21.52
C ARG A 7 -9.68 0.31 -20.75
N ILE A 8 -9.49 -0.97 -21.08
CA ILE A 8 -8.42 -1.79 -20.47
C ILE A 8 -7.04 -1.17 -20.73
N ALA A 9 -6.79 -0.67 -21.95
CA ALA A 9 -5.53 -0.03 -22.27
C ALA A 9 -5.32 1.28 -21.48
N GLU A 10 -6.37 2.08 -21.31
CA GLU A 10 -6.36 3.29 -20.48
C GLU A 10 -6.07 2.94 -19.01
N ASP A 11 -6.76 1.95 -18.45
CA ASP A 11 -6.58 1.49 -17.07
C ASP A 11 -5.13 1.01 -16.81
N VAL A 12 -4.52 0.30 -17.77
CA VAL A 12 -3.12 -0.15 -17.69
C VAL A 12 -2.14 1.02 -17.71
N VAL A 13 -2.39 2.04 -18.55
CA VAL A 13 -1.54 3.23 -18.62
C VAL A 13 -1.65 4.04 -17.32
N GLU A 14 -2.86 4.21 -16.82
CA GLU A 14 -3.14 4.91 -15.56
C GLU A 14 -2.42 4.20 -14.38
N ALA A 15 -2.54 2.88 -14.28
CA ALA A 15 -1.87 2.09 -13.24
C ALA A 15 -0.35 2.23 -13.29
N ARG A 16 0.25 2.19 -14.49
CA ARG A 16 1.70 2.40 -14.67
C ARG A 16 2.14 3.80 -14.26
N ARG A 17 1.35 4.81 -14.61
CA ARG A 17 1.62 6.20 -14.20
C ARG A 17 1.57 6.35 -12.68
N ARG A 18 0.57 5.75 -12.03
CA ARG A 18 0.43 5.77 -10.56
C ARG A 18 1.63 5.12 -9.87
N ALA A 19 2.04 3.93 -10.31
CA ALA A 19 3.21 3.24 -9.76
C ALA A 19 4.51 4.05 -9.91
N LEU A 20 4.68 4.77 -11.03
CA LEU A 20 5.83 5.65 -11.23
C LEU A 20 5.82 6.82 -10.24
N VAL A 21 4.68 7.50 -10.10
CA VAL A 21 4.52 8.62 -9.16
C VAL A 21 4.79 8.17 -7.72
N GLU A 22 4.29 6.99 -7.33
CA GLU A 22 4.54 6.44 -6.00
C GLU A 22 6.02 6.12 -5.77
N THR A 23 6.69 5.55 -6.77
CA THR A 23 8.14 5.31 -6.73
C THR A 23 8.92 6.62 -6.58
N GLU A 24 8.54 7.66 -7.33
CA GLU A 24 9.16 8.98 -7.27
C GLU A 24 8.94 9.63 -5.89
N ASN A 25 7.72 9.58 -5.34
CA ASN A 25 7.40 10.09 -4.01
C ASN A 25 8.23 9.38 -2.92
N LEU A 26 8.39 8.06 -3.01
CA LEU A 26 9.22 7.30 -2.07
C LEU A 26 10.69 7.70 -2.17
N HIS A 27 11.23 7.90 -3.37
CA HIS A 27 12.62 8.36 -3.52
C HIS A 27 12.84 9.81 -3.10
N GLU A 28 11.86 10.69 -3.29
CA GLU A 28 11.92 12.06 -2.79
C GLU A 28 12.03 12.07 -1.26
N LYS A 29 11.20 11.25 -0.57
CA LYS A 29 11.23 11.16 0.89
C LYS A 29 12.43 10.38 1.42
N TYR A 30 12.86 9.34 0.70
CA TYR A 30 13.94 8.44 1.07
C TYR A 30 14.93 8.22 -0.10
N PRO A 31 15.84 9.17 -0.35
CA PRO A 31 16.86 9.04 -1.40
C PRO A 31 17.82 7.84 -1.22
N CYS A 32 17.82 7.23 -0.03
CA CYS A 32 18.62 6.06 0.28
C CYS A 32 18.01 4.74 -0.24
N LEU A 33 16.76 4.73 -0.73
CA LEU A 33 16.13 3.52 -1.24
C LEU A 33 16.66 3.17 -2.65
N PRO A 34 16.85 1.87 -2.97
CA PRO A 34 17.14 1.43 -4.33
C PRO A 34 15.85 1.34 -5.16
N GLU A 35 15.93 1.66 -6.46
CA GLU A 35 14.81 1.52 -7.40
C GLU A 35 14.27 0.09 -7.47
N GLU A 36 15.18 -0.88 -7.45
CA GLU A 36 14.89 -2.31 -7.38
C GLU A 36 15.57 -2.91 -6.14
N PRO A 37 14.83 -3.07 -5.01
CA PRO A 37 15.39 -3.67 -3.79
C PRO A 37 15.82 -5.13 -3.94
N ALA A 38 15.30 -5.84 -4.94
CA ALA A 38 15.78 -7.13 -5.42
C ALA A 38 15.60 -7.24 -6.94
N PRO A 39 16.37 -8.07 -7.67
CA PRO A 39 16.34 -8.13 -9.12
C PRO A 39 14.92 -8.32 -9.71
N GLY A 40 14.40 -7.31 -10.40
CA GLY A 40 13.07 -7.31 -11.02
C GLY A 40 11.90 -7.27 -10.03
N VAL A 41 12.14 -6.86 -8.77
CA VAL A 41 11.11 -6.45 -7.79
C VAL A 41 11.24 -4.94 -7.60
N THR A 42 10.20 -4.18 -7.92
CA THR A 42 10.22 -2.71 -7.83
C THR A 42 9.97 -2.24 -6.41
N LEU A 43 10.32 -0.98 -6.12
CA LEU A 43 10.11 -0.40 -4.79
C LEU A 43 8.64 -0.42 -4.32
N VAL A 44 7.70 -0.11 -5.22
CA VAL A 44 6.25 -0.16 -4.93
C VAL A 44 5.80 -1.59 -4.64
N GLU A 45 6.33 -2.57 -5.38
CA GLU A 45 6.02 -3.97 -5.13
C GLU A 45 6.50 -4.45 -3.76
N VAL A 46 7.50 -3.83 -3.15
CA VAL A 46 7.94 -4.23 -1.82
C VAL A 46 6.87 -4.00 -0.75
N GLY A 47 5.94 -3.06 -0.94
CA GLY A 47 4.92 -2.73 0.07
C GLY A 47 5.53 -2.10 1.32
N LEU A 48 6.45 -1.15 1.13
CA LEU A 48 7.18 -0.50 2.21
C LEU A 48 6.28 0.29 3.16
N VAL A 49 5.24 0.92 2.61
CA VAL A 49 4.31 1.78 3.36
C VAL A 49 3.53 0.96 4.40
N GLU A 50 3.20 -0.29 4.05
CA GLU A 50 2.51 -1.24 4.90
C GLU A 50 3.44 -1.89 5.95
N ASP A 51 4.76 -1.87 5.75
CA ASP A 51 5.70 -2.49 6.67
C ASP A 51 5.85 -1.67 7.98
N PRO A 52 5.49 -2.23 9.15
CA PRO A 52 5.52 -1.51 10.42
C PRO A 52 6.94 -1.12 10.85
N VAL A 53 7.95 -1.93 10.48
CA VAL A 53 9.36 -1.63 10.79
C VAL A 53 9.84 -0.43 9.98
N PHE A 54 9.55 -0.40 8.68
CA PHE A 54 9.81 0.75 7.83
C PHE A 54 9.08 2.00 8.33
N ARG A 55 7.81 1.85 8.77
CA ARG A 55 7.04 2.97 9.33
C ARG A 55 7.68 3.57 10.57
N ALA A 56 8.11 2.74 11.51
CA ALA A 56 8.83 3.18 12.70
C ALA A 56 10.14 3.91 12.34
N LEU A 57 10.93 3.35 11.41
CA LEU A 57 12.16 3.98 10.92
C LEU A 57 11.90 5.32 10.21
N SER A 58 10.79 5.43 9.48
CA SER A 58 10.36 6.70 8.87
C SER A 58 10.05 7.75 9.93
N HIS A 59 9.31 7.39 10.99
CA HIS A 59 8.96 8.35 12.04
C HIS A 59 10.20 8.79 12.82
N GLU A 60 11.15 7.88 13.04
CA GLU A 60 12.45 8.21 13.61
C GLU A 60 13.22 9.19 12.72
N LEU A 61 13.28 8.96 11.40
CA LEU A 61 13.90 9.89 10.45
C LEU A 61 13.24 11.26 10.45
N ASP A 62 11.91 11.34 10.46
CA ASP A 62 11.17 12.60 10.55
C ASP A 62 11.60 13.40 11.80
N GLY A 63 11.70 12.72 12.95
CA GLY A 63 12.14 13.35 14.21
C GLY A 63 13.61 13.78 14.20
N LEU A 64 14.51 12.94 13.67
CA LEU A 64 15.93 13.26 13.58
C LEU A 64 16.19 14.45 12.62
N ARG A 65 15.41 14.56 11.55
CA ARG A 65 15.48 15.65 10.56
C ARG A 65 15.06 17.02 11.13
N ALA A 66 14.53 17.09 12.35
CA ALA A 66 14.29 18.37 13.03
C ALA A 66 15.60 19.13 13.36
N ASP A 67 16.72 18.42 13.56
CA ASP A 67 18.06 19.00 13.71
C ASP A 67 19.11 18.13 12.96
N PRO A 68 19.20 18.27 11.63
CA PRO A 68 20.02 17.38 10.80
C PRO A 68 21.51 17.48 11.10
N VAL A 69 21.98 18.65 11.54
CA VAL A 69 23.40 18.88 11.83
C VAL A 69 23.81 18.12 13.09
N LYS A 70 22.99 18.22 14.14
CA LYS A 70 23.25 17.50 15.40
C LYS A 70 23.08 15.99 15.24
N ASN A 71 22.10 15.57 14.46
CA ASN A 71 21.69 14.17 14.34
C ASN A 71 22.30 13.45 13.12
N ALA A 72 23.34 14.01 12.50
CA ALA A 72 23.86 13.52 11.21
C ALA A 72 24.25 12.03 11.23
N GLU A 73 24.91 11.56 12.30
CA GLU A 73 25.31 10.15 12.43
C GLU A 73 24.10 9.23 12.60
N GLN A 74 23.11 9.65 13.40
CA GLN A 74 21.87 8.91 13.60
C GLN A 74 21.06 8.85 12.30
N ILE A 75 20.91 9.96 11.58
CA ILE A 75 20.23 10.00 10.27
C ILE A 75 20.89 9.00 9.31
N ALA A 76 22.21 9.04 9.18
CA ALA A 76 22.94 8.12 8.31
C ALA A 76 22.81 6.65 8.76
N ALA A 77 22.63 6.39 10.06
CA ALA A 77 22.38 5.05 10.58
C ALA A 77 20.96 4.58 10.27
N THR A 78 19.95 5.42 10.51
CA THR A 78 18.54 5.11 10.26
C THR A 78 18.27 5.00 8.76
N GLU A 79 18.89 5.81 7.89
CA GLU A 79 18.82 5.65 6.42
C GLU A 79 19.42 4.33 5.94
N ARG A 80 20.53 3.87 6.55
CA ARG A 80 21.07 2.53 6.27
C ARG A 80 20.10 1.43 6.71
N ALA A 81 19.44 1.60 7.85
CA ALA A 81 18.43 0.66 8.32
C ALA A 81 17.20 0.61 7.39
N VAL A 82 16.73 1.78 6.93
CA VAL A 82 15.64 1.90 5.95
C VAL A 82 15.99 1.18 4.64
N ARG A 83 17.19 1.44 4.10
CA ARG A 83 17.69 0.74 2.90
C ARG A 83 17.76 -0.77 3.12
N ALA A 84 18.32 -1.21 4.25
CA ALA A 84 18.46 -2.62 4.56
C ALA A 84 17.08 -3.31 4.66
N ARG A 85 16.09 -2.65 5.29
CA ARG A 85 14.72 -3.17 5.39
C ARG A 85 14.06 -3.32 4.02
N ALA A 86 14.22 -2.34 3.13
CA ALA A 86 13.71 -2.44 1.77
C ALA A 86 14.33 -3.61 0.99
N MET A 87 15.65 -3.80 1.10
CA MET A 87 16.34 -4.92 0.46
C MET A 87 15.93 -6.28 1.03
N GLU A 88 15.70 -6.37 2.35
CA GLU A 88 15.21 -7.57 3.01
C GLU A 88 13.82 -7.96 2.48
N LEU A 89 12.88 -7.01 2.46
CA LEU A 89 11.52 -7.24 1.98
C LEU A 89 11.50 -7.56 0.47
N GLY A 90 12.30 -6.86 -0.34
CA GLY A 90 12.46 -7.17 -1.76
C GLY A 90 13.01 -8.59 -1.99
N SER A 91 14.00 -9.00 -1.20
CA SER A 91 14.57 -10.34 -1.26
C SER A 91 13.56 -11.41 -0.86
N ALA A 92 12.79 -11.18 0.22
CA ALA A 92 11.73 -12.07 0.64
C ALA A 92 10.65 -12.24 -0.44
N LYS A 93 10.30 -11.13 -1.12
CA LYS A 93 9.32 -11.14 -2.20
C LYS A 93 9.80 -11.89 -3.44
N LEU A 94 11.09 -11.72 -3.80
CA LEU A 94 11.72 -12.51 -4.85
C LEU A 94 11.74 -14.00 -4.50
N GLN A 95 12.12 -14.36 -3.27
CA GLN A 95 12.15 -15.75 -2.81
C GLN A 95 10.75 -16.39 -2.87
N ALA A 96 9.73 -15.72 -2.37
CA ALA A 96 8.34 -16.20 -2.47
C ALA A 96 7.89 -16.38 -3.92
N THR A 97 8.32 -15.48 -4.82
CA THR A 97 8.06 -15.61 -6.27
C THR A 97 8.74 -16.85 -6.84
N GLU A 98 10.02 -17.08 -6.54
CA GLU A 98 10.75 -18.26 -7.01
C GLU A 98 10.16 -19.58 -6.47
N GLU A 99 9.70 -19.59 -5.22
CA GLU A 99 9.04 -20.74 -4.60
C GLU A 99 7.74 -21.10 -5.33
N GLU A 100 6.91 -20.10 -5.64
CA GLU A 100 5.68 -20.32 -6.42
C GLU A 100 5.98 -20.78 -7.84
N GLN A 101 7.05 -20.29 -8.48
CA GLN A 101 7.49 -20.80 -9.78
C GLN A 101 8.00 -22.25 -9.72
N ARG A 102 8.66 -22.65 -8.63
CA ARG A 102 9.05 -24.07 -8.44
C ARG A 102 7.81 -24.95 -8.24
N LYS A 103 6.80 -24.46 -7.54
CA LYS A 103 5.53 -25.17 -7.30
C LYS A 103 4.68 -25.26 -8.57
N TYR A 104 4.67 -24.21 -9.37
CA TYR A 104 3.90 -24.10 -10.61
C TYR A 104 4.80 -23.67 -11.80
N PRO A 105 5.65 -24.57 -12.33
CA PRO A 105 6.64 -24.23 -13.37
C PRO A 105 6.06 -23.72 -14.68
N PHE A 106 4.77 -23.98 -14.92
CA PHE A 106 4.07 -23.45 -16.07
C PHE A 106 3.83 -21.94 -15.92
N LEU A 107 3.63 -21.40 -14.71
CA LEU A 107 3.40 -19.97 -14.53
C LEU A 107 4.68 -19.15 -14.77
N PRO A 108 4.60 -18.05 -15.54
CA PRO A 108 5.69 -17.10 -15.62
C PRO A 108 5.93 -16.43 -14.26
N ARG A 109 7.08 -15.76 -14.11
CA ARG A 109 7.40 -14.96 -12.92
C ARG A 109 6.33 -13.91 -12.63
N ARG A 110 5.80 -13.31 -13.72
CA ARG A 110 4.76 -12.29 -13.70
C ARG A 110 3.57 -12.72 -14.54
N VAL A 111 2.38 -12.70 -13.96
CA VAL A 111 1.11 -12.90 -14.68
C VAL A 111 0.45 -11.54 -14.80
N ASP A 112 0.26 -11.07 -16.02
CA ASP A 112 -0.26 -9.72 -16.31
C ASP A 112 0.45 -8.64 -15.49
N ASP A 113 1.77 -8.57 -15.54
CA ASP A 113 2.63 -7.63 -14.78
C ASP A 113 2.61 -7.79 -13.24
N VAL A 114 1.84 -8.71 -12.66
CA VAL A 114 1.80 -8.98 -11.21
C VAL A 114 2.72 -10.16 -10.86
N LEU A 115 3.53 -10.04 -9.79
CA LEU A 115 4.38 -11.13 -9.32
C LEU A 115 3.52 -12.33 -8.89
N VAL A 116 3.93 -13.55 -9.24
CA VAL A 116 3.16 -14.76 -8.89
C VAL A 116 3.00 -14.94 -7.36
N SER A 117 3.93 -14.43 -6.55
CA SER A 117 3.80 -14.42 -5.08
C SER A 117 2.65 -13.55 -4.56
N ASP A 118 2.21 -12.57 -5.34
CA ASP A 118 1.13 -11.65 -4.96
C ASP A 118 -0.25 -12.19 -5.35
N LEU A 119 -0.32 -13.22 -6.20
CA LEU A 119 -1.58 -13.80 -6.65
C LEU A 119 -2.28 -14.66 -5.59
N ARG A 120 -1.64 -14.90 -4.44
CA ARG A 120 -2.18 -15.70 -3.32
C ARG A 120 -2.74 -17.05 -3.78
N LEU A 121 -2.05 -17.73 -4.69
CA LEU A 121 -2.54 -18.95 -5.33
C LEU A 121 -2.92 -20.05 -4.33
N ALA A 122 -2.27 -20.10 -3.17
CA ALA A 122 -2.56 -21.05 -2.10
C ALA A 122 -3.91 -20.80 -1.38
N GLU A 123 -4.44 -19.58 -1.45
CA GLU A 123 -5.71 -19.16 -0.84
C GLU A 123 -6.88 -19.22 -1.84
N ASP A 124 -6.59 -19.41 -3.13
CA ASP A 124 -7.62 -19.52 -4.16
C ASP A 124 -8.11 -20.98 -4.28
N ASP A 125 -9.28 -21.26 -3.70
CA ASP A 125 -9.90 -22.58 -3.71
C ASP A 125 -10.04 -23.14 -5.14
N VAL A 126 -10.45 -22.30 -6.10
CA VAL A 126 -10.63 -22.71 -7.51
C VAL A 126 -9.31 -23.16 -8.13
N PHE A 127 -8.23 -22.42 -7.91
CA PHE A 127 -6.89 -22.77 -8.37
C PHE A 127 -6.42 -24.07 -7.71
N GLN A 128 -6.59 -24.20 -6.38
CA GLN A 128 -6.18 -25.41 -5.65
C GLN A 128 -6.97 -26.65 -6.09
N GLU A 129 -8.27 -26.52 -6.34
CA GLU A 129 -9.11 -27.59 -6.89
C GLU A 129 -8.64 -28.03 -8.29
N LEU A 130 -8.28 -27.08 -9.16
CA LEU A 130 -7.75 -27.39 -10.50
C LEU A 130 -6.38 -28.08 -10.43
N VAL A 131 -5.53 -27.70 -9.48
CA VAL A 131 -4.24 -28.38 -9.22
C VAL A 131 -4.48 -29.80 -8.72
N ALA A 132 -5.40 -29.98 -7.77
CA ALA A 132 -5.74 -31.29 -7.20
C ALA A 132 -6.43 -32.22 -8.20
N ALA A 133 -7.25 -31.69 -9.10
CA ALA A 133 -7.96 -32.45 -10.12
C ALA A 133 -7.02 -33.18 -11.09
N GLY A 134 -5.80 -32.66 -11.27
CA GLY A 134 -4.64 -33.35 -11.86
C GLY A 134 -4.88 -33.97 -13.26
N PRO A 135 -4.15 -33.57 -14.31
CA PRO A 135 -4.35 -34.13 -15.67
C PRO A 135 -3.95 -35.63 -15.82
N GLY A 136 -3.47 -36.28 -14.76
CA GLY A 136 -2.78 -37.57 -14.83
C GLY A 136 -1.51 -37.47 -15.68
N SER A 137 -1.07 -38.60 -16.25
CA SER A 137 0.10 -38.62 -17.16
C SER A 137 -0.24 -38.27 -18.62
N ASN A 138 -1.48 -37.85 -18.92
CA ASN A 138 -1.89 -37.55 -20.29
C ASN A 138 -1.42 -36.12 -20.68
N PRO A 139 -0.56 -35.96 -21.71
CA PRO A 139 -0.01 -34.66 -22.09
C PRO A 139 -1.06 -33.66 -22.61
N GLU A 140 -2.13 -34.12 -23.26
CA GLU A 140 -3.18 -33.23 -23.77
C GLU A 140 -4.02 -32.65 -22.64
N LEU A 141 -4.38 -33.50 -21.67
CA LEU A 141 -5.08 -33.07 -20.47
C LEU A 141 -4.19 -32.13 -19.65
N LEU A 142 -2.89 -32.39 -19.60
CA LEU A 142 -1.93 -31.54 -18.88
C LEU A 142 -1.87 -30.14 -19.48
N THR A 143 -1.76 -30.05 -20.80
CA THR A 143 -1.79 -28.77 -21.52
C THR A 143 -3.12 -28.03 -21.31
N ALA A 144 -4.25 -28.76 -21.26
CA ALA A 144 -5.57 -28.17 -21.02
C ALA A 144 -5.71 -27.63 -19.58
N THR A 145 -5.29 -28.40 -18.57
CA THR A 145 -5.30 -27.99 -17.16
C THR A 145 -4.36 -26.81 -16.93
N GLU A 146 -3.15 -26.82 -17.48
CA GLU A 146 -2.23 -25.68 -17.40
C GLU A 146 -2.84 -24.41 -18.01
N ARG A 147 -3.59 -24.53 -19.12
CA ARG A 147 -4.30 -23.38 -19.70
C ARG A 147 -5.36 -22.83 -18.76
N GLN A 148 -6.12 -23.69 -18.08
CA GLN A 148 -7.11 -23.28 -17.08
C GLN A 148 -6.45 -22.60 -15.88
N LEU A 149 -5.37 -23.17 -15.36
CA LEU A 149 -4.61 -22.59 -14.24
C LEU A 149 -4.00 -21.23 -14.61
N ARG A 150 -3.45 -21.07 -15.83
CA ARG A 150 -3.00 -19.76 -16.33
C ARG A 150 -4.14 -18.76 -16.43
N GLY A 151 -5.31 -19.21 -16.91
CA GLY A 151 -6.52 -18.38 -16.95
C GLY A 151 -6.92 -17.89 -15.57
N ARG A 152 -6.98 -18.79 -14.57
CA ARG A 152 -7.29 -18.43 -13.18
C ARG A 152 -6.25 -17.49 -12.57
N ALA A 153 -4.96 -17.72 -12.83
CA ALA A 153 -3.91 -16.81 -12.38
C ALA A 153 -4.04 -15.40 -12.99
N SER A 154 -4.46 -15.30 -14.25
CA SER A 154 -4.74 -14.01 -14.92
C SER A 154 -5.96 -13.31 -14.31
N GLU A 155 -7.02 -14.05 -13.96
CA GLU A 155 -8.17 -13.50 -13.23
C GLU A 155 -7.76 -12.95 -11.85
N LEU A 156 -6.91 -13.67 -11.12
CA LEU A 156 -6.38 -13.22 -9.82
C LEU A 156 -5.49 -11.98 -9.98
N ALA A 157 -4.66 -11.91 -11.03
CA ALA A 157 -3.85 -10.74 -11.32
C ALA A 157 -4.72 -9.50 -11.62
N ALA A 158 -5.79 -9.68 -12.38
CA ALA A 158 -6.76 -8.62 -12.65
C ALA A 158 -7.50 -8.19 -11.38
N ALA A 159 -7.90 -9.14 -10.52
CA ALA A 159 -8.53 -8.84 -9.25
C ALA A 159 -7.61 -8.02 -8.33
N ASN A 160 -6.35 -8.41 -8.18
CA ASN A 160 -5.36 -7.65 -7.40
C ASN A 160 -5.23 -6.21 -7.89
N LYS A 161 -5.02 -6.01 -9.19
CA LYS A 161 -4.96 -4.66 -9.77
C LYS A 161 -6.23 -3.85 -9.51
N SER A 162 -7.40 -4.49 -9.55
CA SER A 162 -8.67 -3.81 -9.28
C SER A 162 -8.80 -3.36 -7.82
N VAL A 163 -8.30 -4.17 -6.88
CA VAL A 163 -8.26 -3.83 -5.45
C VAL A 163 -7.31 -2.66 -5.21
N ASP A 164 -6.11 -2.69 -5.79
CA ASP A 164 -5.12 -1.62 -5.65
C ASP A 164 -5.62 -0.30 -6.26
N ALA A 165 -6.25 -0.37 -7.43
CA ALA A 165 -6.88 0.78 -8.07
C ALA A 165 -8.00 1.37 -7.19
N PHE A 166 -8.86 0.52 -6.63
CA PHE A 166 -9.94 0.95 -5.75
C PHE A 166 -9.41 1.64 -4.48
N ARG A 167 -8.41 1.04 -3.82
CA ARG A 167 -7.75 1.64 -2.64
C ARG A 167 -7.17 3.01 -2.96
N THR A 168 -6.45 3.12 -4.07
CA THR A 168 -5.86 4.38 -4.53
C THR A 168 -6.93 5.44 -4.80
N ASP A 169 -8.03 5.05 -5.45
CA ASP A 169 -9.13 5.96 -5.75
C ASP A 169 -9.85 6.43 -4.47
N GLU A 170 -9.98 5.56 -3.45
CA GLU A 170 -10.50 5.95 -2.14
C GLU A 170 -9.60 6.95 -1.43
N ASP A 171 -8.29 6.69 -1.39
CA ASP A 171 -7.31 7.60 -0.79
C ASP A 171 -7.32 8.97 -1.49
N GLU A 172 -7.32 8.98 -2.82
CA GLU A 172 -7.43 10.19 -3.64
C GLU A 172 -8.76 10.92 -3.42
N ALA A 173 -9.88 10.21 -3.28
CA ALA A 173 -11.17 10.81 -2.97
C ALA A 173 -11.18 11.49 -1.60
N VAL A 174 -10.49 10.92 -0.60
CA VAL A 174 -10.31 11.55 0.71
C VAL A 174 -9.41 12.77 0.58
N ARG A 175 -8.26 12.68 -0.10
CA ARG A 175 -7.35 13.83 -0.32
C ARG A 175 -8.04 14.98 -1.06
N ALA A 176 -8.79 14.69 -2.12
CA ALA A 176 -9.49 15.70 -2.93
C ALA A 176 -10.53 16.50 -2.14
N ARG A 177 -11.17 15.89 -1.13
CA ARG A 177 -12.08 16.59 -0.20
C ARG A 177 -11.35 17.43 0.83
N ASN A 178 -10.05 17.20 1.02
CA ASN A 178 -9.21 17.81 2.03
C ASN A 178 -7.97 18.45 1.37
N PRO A 179 -8.15 19.54 0.59
CA PRO A 179 -7.12 20.10 -0.28
C PRO A 179 -5.90 20.69 0.46
N PHE A 180 -5.94 20.76 1.80
CA PHE A 180 -4.81 21.15 2.65
C PHE A 180 -3.89 19.97 3.00
N LEU A 181 -4.23 18.75 2.56
CA LEU A 181 -3.38 17.56 2.60
C LEU A 181 -2.66 17.40 1.25
N GLU A 182 -1.35 17.19 1.31
CA GLU A 182 -0.47 17.17 0.13
C GLU A 182 -0.39 15.79 -0.52
N SER A 183 -0.61 14.71 0.25
CA SER A 183 -0.46 13.31 -0.17
C SER A 183 -1.68 12.46 0.18
N ASN A 184 -1.76 11.28 -0.43
CA ASN A 184 -2.79 10.25 -0.20
C ASN A 184 -2.58 9.41 1.07
N GLU A 185 -1.57 9.78 1.86
CA GLU A 185 -1.20 9.15 3.12
C GLU A 185 -0.64 10.19 4.08
N VAL A 186 -0.77 9.95 5.38
CA VAL A 186 -0.12 10.72 6.44
C VAL A 186 0.61 9.74 7.35
N LYS A 187 1.88 10.00 7.64
CA LYS A 187 2.72 9.12 8.47
C LYS A 187 2.75 7.66 7.99
N LEU A 188 2.71 7.46 6.66
CA LEU A 188 2.66 6.16 5.99
C LEU A 188 1.39 5.36 6.33
N VAL A 189 0.31 6.08 6.63
CA VAL A 189 -1.03 5.51 6.80
C VAL A 189 -1.93 6.09 5.71
N PRO A 190 -2.51 5.25 4.83
CA PRO A 190 -3.41 5.70 3.76
C PRO A 190 -4.62 6.46 4.31
N LEU A 191 -5.02 7.55 3.65
CA LEU A 191 -6.09 8.44 4.14
C LEU A 191 -7.43 7.72 4.32
N ARG A 192 -7.75 6.72 3.49
CA ARG A 192 -8.96 5.89 3.60
C ARG A 192 -9.05 5.15 4.94
N GLU A 193 -7.92 4.93 5.62
CA GLU A 193 -7.87 4.22 6.91
C GLU A 193 -8.06 5.11 8.13
N LEU A 194 -8.06 6.43 7.95
CA LEU A 194 -8.09 7.37 9.08
C LEU A 194 -9.51 7.70 9.56
N GLY A 195 -10.54 7.32 8.81
CA GLY A 195 -11.93 7.56 9.21
C GLY A 195 -12.25 9.03 9.49
N LEU A 196 -11.60 9.97 8.80
CA LEU A 196 -11.67 11.42 9.11
C LEU A 196 -13.10 11.95 9.34
N PRO A 197 -14.13 11.57 8.54
CA PRO A 197 -15.48 12.06 8.77
C PRO A 197 -16.13 11.59 10.08
N SER A 198 -15.63 10.50 10.67
CA SER A 198 -16.12 9.93 11.93
C SER A 198 -15.44 10.54 13.16
N ASP A 199 -14.32 11.25 12.99
CA ASP A 199 -13.63 11.91 14.08
C ASP A 199 -14.35 13.23 14.46
N PRO A 200 -14.83 13.39 15.71
CA PRO A 200 -15.62 14.55 16.09
C PRO A 200 -14.82 15.85 16.09
N THR A 201 -13.53 15.79 16.45
CA THR A 201 -12.64 16.96 16.44
C THR A 201 -12.38 17.44 15.02
N TYR A 202 -12.06 16.50 14.12
CA TYR A 202 -11.90 16.76 12.70
C TYR A 202 -13.17 17.35 12.08
N ALA A 203 -14.33 16.76 12.35
CA ALA A 203 -15.61 17.22 11.83
C ALA A 203 -15.94 18.66 12.27
N ALA A 204 -15.62 19.02 13.53
CA ALA A 204 -15.77 20.38 14.04
C ALA A 204 -14.85 21.38 13.31
N LEU A 205 -13.56 21.06 13.19
CA LEU A 205 -12.59 21.89 12.47
C LEU A 205 -12.91 22.02 10.97
N ALA A 206 -13.37 20.95 10.34
CA ALA A 206 -13.78 20.96 8.93
C ALA A 206 -15.01 21.87 8.72
N THR A 207 -15.95 21.84 9.66
CA THR A 207 -17.12 22.75 9.67
C THR A 207 -16.68 24.21 9.84
N GLU A 208 -15.78 24.49 10.78
CA GLU A 208 -15.20 25.82 10.97
C GLU A 208 -14.51 26.33 9.70
N ARG A 209 -13.67 25.49 9.08
CA ARG A 209 -13.01 25.82 7.81
C ARG A 209 -14.03 26.17 6.72
N LEU A 210 -15.09 25.39 6.57
CA LEU A 210 -16.14 25.66 5.60
C LEU A 210 -16.84 27.01 5.84
N GLN A 211 -17.03 27.41 7.10
CA GLN A 211 -17.59 28.72 7.45
C GLN A 211 -16.60 29.84 7.11
N LEU A 212 -15.32 29.68 7.46
CA LEU A 212 -14.28 30.67 7.15
C LEU A 212 -14.10 30.87 5.64
N MET A 213 -14.24 29.80 4.85
CA MET A 213 -14.18 29.80 3.39
C MET A 213 -15.29 30.62 2.70
N GLN A 214 -16.32 31.08 3.41
CA GLN A 214 -17.30 32.02 2.87
C GLN A 214 -16.71 33.41 2.59
N SER A 215 -15.56 33.75 3.19
CA SER A 215 -14.84 35.02 2.96
C SER A 215 -13.33 34.80 3.06
N PRO A 216 -12.73 34.11 2.07
CA PRO A 216 -11.37 33.58 2.20
C PRO A 216 -10.30 34.67 2.31
N GLU A 217 -10.45 35.79 1.60
CA GLU A 217 -9.50 36.91 1.66
C GLU A 217 -9.46 37.56 3.05
N ARG A 218 -10.62 37.72 3.69
CA ARG A 218 -10.73 38.29 5.04
C ARG A 218 -10.25 37.30 6.12
N ASN A 219 -10.51 36.02 5.90
CA ASN A 219 -10.27 34.96 6.88
C ASN A 219 -8.96 34.20 6.62
N ALA A 220 -8.08 34.66 5.74
CA ALA A 220 -6.91 33.91 5.29
C ALA A 220 -6.06 33.35 6.43
N ALA A 221 -5.75 34.16 7.45
CA ALA A 221 -4.98 33.73 8.62
C ALA A 221 -5.72 32.69 9.47
N ALA A 222 -7.04 32.85 9.63
CA ALA A 222 -7.87 31.90 10.37
C ALA A 222 -7.99 30.57 9.60
N ILE A 223 -8.18 30.61 8.28
CA ILE A 223 -8.22 29.41 7.43
C ILE A 223 -6.90 28.66 7.53
N ALA A 224 -5.77 29.35 7.42
CA ALA A 224 -4.45 28.73 7.55
C ALA A 224 -4.26 28.07 8.92
N ALA A 225 -4.70 28.72 10.00
CA ALA A 225 -4.66 28.16 11.34
C ALA A 225 -5.57 26.93 11.51
N THR A 226 -6.80 26.97 10.97
CA THR A 226 -7.73 25.84 11.01
C THR A 226 -7.22 24.67 10.14
N GLU A 227 -6.62 24.94 8.98
CA GLU A 227 -6.00 23.92 8.13
C GLU A 227 -4.78 23.28 8.80
N GLU A 228 -3.98 24.05 9.53
CA GLU A 228 -2.90 23.50 10.36
C GLU A 228 -3.43 22.61 11.48
N ALA A 229 -4.50 23.03 12.16
CA ALA A 229 -5.16 22.20 13.18
C ALA A 229 -5.76 20.92 12.58
N LEU A 230 -6.33 21.00 11.36
CA LEU A 230 -6.80 19.82 10.63
C LEU A 230 -5.66 18.88 10.28
N ARG A 231 -4.53 19.39 9.75
CA ARG A 231 -3.33 18.58 9.48
C ARG A 231 -2.83 17.89 10.76
N GLY A 232 -2.70 18.63 11.85
CA GLY A 232 -2.29 18.09 13.15
C GLY A 232 -3.23 16.97 13.63
N ARG A 233 -4.55 17.15 13.49
CA ARG A 233 -5.51 16.10 13.86
C ARG A 233 -5.39 14.85 12.98
N VAL A 234 -5.17 15.01 11.68
CA VAL A 234 -4.94 13.88 10.76
C VAL A 234 -3.66 13.13 11.13
N GLU A 235 -2.59 13.85 11.48
CA GLU A 235 -1.33 13.25 11.95
C GLU A 235 -1.52 12.47 13.26
N GLU A 236 -2.25 13.02 14.23
CA GLU A 236 -2.61 12.31 15.47
C GLU A 236 -3.37 11.01 15.19
N LEU A 237 -4.36 11.04 14.29
CA LEU A 237 -5.13 9.86 13.90
C LEU A 237 -4.25 8.81 13.22
N ALA A 238 -3.34 9.23 12.34
CA ALA A 238 -2.41 8.32 11.68
C ALA A 238 -1.45 7.64 12.67
N LEU A 239 -0.88 8.40 13.62
CA LEU A 239 -0.03 7.85 14.66
C LEU A 239 -0.80 6.90 15.58
N ALA A 240 -2.03 7.25 15.97
CA ALA A 240 -2.89 6.38 16.77
C ALA A 240 -3.24 5.08 16.04
N ARG A 241 -3.50 5.16 14.73
CA ARG A 241 -3.77 4.00 13.87
C ARG A 241 -2.55 3.06 13.80
N ALA A 242 -1.36 3.60 13.56
CA ALA A 242 -0.13 2.83 13.54
C ALA A 242 0.17 2.18 14.91
N ALA A 243 -0.02 2.91 16.01
CA ALA A 243 0.17 2.35 17.35
C ALA A 243 -0.83 1.22 17.67
N ALA A 244 -2.09 1.35 17.23
CA ALA A 244 -3.09 0.29 17.38
C ALA A 244 -2.72 -0.97 16.58
N GLU A 245 -2.17 -0.79 15.38
CA GLU A 245 -1.62 -1.86 14.56
C GLU A 245 -0.48 -2.60 15.27
N ASP A 246 0.49 -1.87 15.83
CA ASP A 246 1.62 -2.45 16.58
C ASP A 246 1.16 -3.28 17.78
N VAL A 247 0.13 -2.81 18.50
CA VAL A 247 -0.47 -3.55 19.61
C VAL A 247 -1.10 -4.86 19.13
N LEU A 248 -1.79 -4.85 17.99
CA LEU A 248 -2.37 -6.05 17.40
C LEU A 248 -1.29 -7.03 16.96
N LEU A 249 -0.21 -6.57 16.33
CA LEU A 249 0.92 -7.40 15.94
C LEU A 249 1.63 -8.01 17.14
N ALA A 250 1.84 -7.25 18.21
CA ALA A 250 2.43 -7.76 19.44
C ALA A 250 1.54 -8.84 20.09
N LYS A 251 0.22 -8.65 20.07
CA LYS A 251 -0.76 -9.61 20.61
C LYS A 251 -0.92 -10.84 19.74
N TYR A 252 -0.85 -10.68 18.42
CA TYR A 252 -1.07 -11.72 17.43
C TYR A 252 0.06 -11.73 16.40
N PRO A 253 1.26 -12.24 16.75
CA PRO A 253 2.42 -12.20 15.87
C PRO A 253 2.23 -12.91 14.53
N PHE A 254 1.32 -13.88 14.46
CA PHE A 254 0.98 -14.57 13.20
C PHE A 254 0.36 -13.62 12.16
N LEU A 255 -0.22 -12.49 12.56
CA LEU A 255 -0.74 -11.49 11.63
C LEU A 255 0.38 -10.84 10.82
N ALA A 256 1.60 -10.73 11.35
CA ALA A 256 2.77 -10.25 10.61
C ALA A 256 3.16 -11.19 9.45
N THR A 257 2.75 -12.46 9.53
CA THR A 257 2.97 -13.47 8.49
C THR A 257 1.78 -13.63 7.56
N LEU A 258 0.65 -12.96 7.86
CA LEU A 258 -0.53 -13.02 7.02
C LEU A 258 -0.35 -12.10 5.81
N PRO A 259 -0.33 -12.65 4.60
CA PRO A 259 0.05 -11.88 3.45
C PRO A 259 -1.08 -10.90 3.02
N GLY A 260 -0.88 -9.59 3.18
CA GLY A 260 -1.87 -8.55 2.82
C GLY A 260 -2.88 -8.23 3.92
N ALA A 261 -2.59 -8.59 5.17
CA ALA A 261 -3.40 -8.18 6.31
C ALA A 261 -3.35 -6.66 6.50
N VAL A 262 -4.35 -5.95 5.98
CA VAL A 262 -4.70 -4.63 6.49
C VAL A 262 -5.24 -4.88 7.90
N LEU A 263 -4.45 -4.54 8.92
CA LEU A 263 -4.83 -4.74 10.31
C LEU A 263 -5.96 -3.78 10.66
N LEU A 264 -7.19 -4.24 10.47
CA LEU A 264 -8.43 -3.51 10.72
C LEU A 264 -8.45 -2.95 12.15
N ALA A 265 -8.42 -1.62 12.29
CA ALA A 265 -8.90 -0.94 13.49
C ALA A 265 -10.00 0.04 13.05
N ASN A 266 -11.20 -0.49 12.94
CA ASN A 266 -12.40 0.25 13.33
C ASN A 266 -12.90 -0.42 14.62
N GLU A 267 -12.22 -0.18 15.75
CA GLU A 267 -12.85 -0.44 17.04
C GLU A 267 -13.90 0.64 17.30
N ASP A 268 -15.04 0.52 16.65
CA ASP A 268 -16.29 1.18 17.06
C ASP A 268 -17.51 0.44 16.49
N VAL A 269 -17.53 -0.89 16.61
CA VAL A 269 -18.80 -1.61 16.69
C VAL A 269 -19.13 -1.74 18.16
N LYS A 270 -19.77 -0.70 18.72
CA LYS A 270 -20.55 -0.83 19.94
C LYS A 270 -21.53 -1.97 19.72
N ARG A 271 -21.25 -3.12 20.33
CA ARG A 271 -22.24 -4.17 20.54
C ARG A 271 -23.29 -3.62 21.49
N THR A 272 -24.41 -3.17 20.95
CA THR A 272 -25.70 -3.16 21.65
C THR A 272 -26.50 -4.36 21.20
#